data_AF-A0A9E0JYA5-F1
#
_entry.id   AF-A0A9E0JYA5-F1
#
_cell.length_a   1.000
_cell.length_b   1.000
_cell.length_c   1.000
_cell.angle_alpha   90.00
_cell.angle_beta   90.00
_cell.angle_gamma   90.00
#
_symmetry.space_group_name_H-M   'P 1'
#
loop_
_entity.id
_entity.type
_entity.pdbx_description
1 polymer ?
#
loop_
_entity_poly.entity_id
_entity_poly.type
_entity_poly.pdbx_seq_one_letter_code
_entity_poly.pdbx_strand_id
1 'polypeptide(L)' 'MITKETIERINELARKKREFGLSEIELKEQAKLRKLYIDNIKTQLRDTLECIEFVDEPAKTSVKLN' A
#
# COMPACT_ATOMS: atom_id res chain seq x y z
N MET A 1 2.42 9.15 -6.73
CA MET A 1 2.99 7.83 -7.02
C MET A 1 4.22 7.63 -6.17
N ILE A 2 4.29 6.52 -5.41
CA ILE A 2 5.49 6.14 -4.65
C ILE A 2 6.52 5.54 -5.61
N THR A 3 7.78 5.99 -5.52
CA THR A 3 8.89 5.41 -6.28
C THR A 3 9.58 4.31 -5.47
N LYS A 4 10.24 3.37 -6.16
CA LYS A 4 11.04 2.32 -5.52
C LYS A 4 12.14 2.91 -4.61
N GLU A 5 12.77 3.98 -5.08
CA GLU A 5 13.77 4.76 -4.33
C GLU A 5 13.24 5.29 -2.99
N THR A 6 11.98 5.74 -2.96
CA THR A 6 11.33 6.20 -1.73
C THR A 6 11.19 5.06 -0.70
N ILE A 7 10.82 3.87 -1.17
CA ILE A 7 10.68 2.69 -0.32
C ILE A 7 12.05 2.24 0.20
N GLU A 8 13.05 2.19 -0.68
CA GLU A 8 14.43 1.86 -0.32
C GLU A 8 14.97 2.83 0.75
N ARG A 9 14.73 4.13 0.57
CA ARG A 9 15.12 5.14 1.56
C ARG A 9 14.43 4.98 2.91
N ILE A 10 13.12 4.65 2.91
CA ILE A 10 12.40 4.34 4.16
C ILE A 10 13.02 3.14 4.88
N ASN A 11 13.42 2.10 4.13
CA ASN A 11 14.05 0.91 4.67
C ASN A 11 15.46 1.18 5.22
N GLU A 12 16.26 1.98 4.53
CA GLU A 12 17.57 2.44 5.01
C GLU A 12 17.45 3.18 6.35
N LEU A 13 16.54 4.16 6.43
CA LEU A 13 16.27 4.91 7.65
C LEU A 13 15.74 4.00 8.77
N ALA A 14 14.92 3.01 8.44
CA ALA A 14 14.44 2.02 9.41
C ALA A 14 15.58 1.14 9.96
N ARG A 15 16.50 0.70 9.09
CA ARG A 15 17.68 -0.08 9.51
C ARG A 15 18.61 0.75 10.39
N LYS A 16 18.90 1.98 9.97
CA LYS A 16 19.76 2.91 10.72
C LYS A 16 19.18 3.22 12.11
N LYS A 17 17.87 3.45 12.20
CA LYS A 17 17.16 3.64 13.48
C LYS A 17 17.37 2.49 14.45
N ARG A 18 17.35 1.25 13.95
CA ARG A 18 17.50 0.03 14.77
C ARG A 18 18.93 -0.19 15.24
N GLU A 19 19.92 0.13 14.42
CA GLU A 19 21.34 -0.15 14.72
C GLU A 19 22.01 0.97 15.52
N PHE A 20 21.79 2.23 15.12
CA PHE A 20 22.55 3.37 15.64
C PHE A 20 21.66 4.52 16.13
N GLY A 21 20.36 4.46 15.86
CA GLY A 21 19.45 5.58 16.05
C GLY A 21 19.41 6.52 14.83
N LEU A 22 18.48 7.47 14.84
CA LEU A 22 18.35 8.50 13.81
C LEU A 22 18.65 9.87 14.39
N SER A 23 19.32 10.71 13.62
CA SER A 23 19.39 12.14 13.90
C SER A 23 18.02 12.81 13.73
N GLU A 24 17.82 13.99 14.30
CA GLU A 24 16.55 14.71 14.17
C GLU A 24 16.16 15.00 12.72
N ILE A 25 17.15 15.26 11.87
CA ILE A 25 16.95 15.53 10.43
C ILE A 25 16.40 14.28 9.75
N GLU A 26 17.04 13.14 10.00
CA GLU A 26 16.62 11.85 9.43
C GLU A 26 15.28 11.38 9.98
N LEU A 27 14.95 11.75 11.22
CA LEU A 27 13.68 11.43 11.84
C LEU A 27 12.53 12.23 11.18
N LYS A 28 12.78 13.51 10.87
CA LYS A 28 11.87 14.34 10.06
C LYS A 28 11.74 13.81 8.63
N GLU A 29 12.85 13.41 8.02
CA GLU A 29 12.87 12.78 6.69
C GLU A 29 12.01 11.50 6.68
N GLN A 30 12.28 10.59 7.62
CA GLN A 30 11.54 9.33 7.75
C GLN A 30 10.03 9.57 7.96
N ALA A 31 9.65 10.54 8.80
CA ALA A 31 8.25 10.89 9.04
C ALA A 31 7.57 11.40 7.76
N LYS A 32 8.25 12.29 7.01
CA LYS A 32 7.74 12.82 5.74
C LYS A 32 7.55 11.72 4.70
N LEU A 33 8.55 10.85 4.52
CA LEU A 33 8.49 9.76 3.55
C LEU A 33 7.41 8.72 3.91
N ARG A 34 7.29 8.37 5.19
CA ARG A 34 6.23 7.46 5.66
C ARG A 34 4.83 8.01 5.45
N LYS A 35 4.63 9.30 5.72
CA LYS A 35 3.34 9.96 5.48
C LYS A 35 2.97 9.89 4.00
N LEU A 36 3.90 10.27 3.12
CA LEU A 36 3.71 10.20 1.67
C LEU A 36 3.37 8.78 1.19
N TYR A 37 4.04 7.76 1.74
CA TYR A 37 3.77 6.36 1.43
C TYR A 37 2.36 5.95 1.83
N ILE A 38 1.97 6.21 3.07
CA ILE A 38 0.63 5.86 3.58
C ILE A 38 -0.46 6.55 2.78
N ASP A 39 -0.29 7.84 2.46
CA ASP A 39 -1.29 8.60 1.71
C ASP A 39 -1.47 8.03 0.29
N ASN A 40 -0.38 7.66 -0.40
CA ASN A 40 -0.47 7.01 -1.72
C ASN A 40 -1.13 5.63 -1.62
N ILE A 41 -0.75 4.80 -0.64
CA ILE A 41 -1.34 3.47 -0.44
C ILE A 41 -2.83 3.57 -0.14
N LYS A 42 -3.26 4.55 0.67
CA LYS A 42 -4.68 4.79 0.96
C LYS A 42 -5.46 5.15 -0.30
N THR A 43 -4.91 6.01 -1.17
CA THR A 43 -5.55 6.34 -2.44
C THR A 43 -5.66 5.10 -3.33
N GLN A 44 -4.55 4.39 -3.55
CA GLN A 44 -4.55 3.18 -4.37
C GLN A 44 -5.51 2.10 -3.85
N LEU A 45 -5.63 1.95 -2.53
CA LEU A 45 -6.58 1.01 -1.93
C LEU A 45 -8.03 1.43 -2.17
N ARG A 46 -8.36 2.73 -2.09
CA ARG A 46 -9.71 3.22 -2.42
C ARG A 46 -10.03 2.95 -3.89
N ASP A 47 -9.12 3.31 -4.80
CA ASP A 47 -9.29 3.06 -6.23
C ASP A 47 -9.52 1.58 -6.51
N THR A 48 -8.76 0.70 -5.84
CA THR A 48 -8.92 -0.75 -5.95
C THR A 48 -10.31 -1.20 -5.48
N LEU A 49 -10.78 -0.70 -4.33
CA LEU A 49 -12.09 -1.05 -3.77
C LEU A 49 -13.25 -0.54 -4.64
N GLU A 50 -13.11 0.63 -5.25
CA GLU A 50 -14.10 1.19 -6.19
C GLU A 50 -14.19 0.38 -7.48
N CYS A 51 -13.10 -0.26 -7.90
CA CYS A 51 -13.10 -1.15 -9.07
C CYS A 51 -13.59 -2.58 -8.77
N ILE A 52 -13.88 -2.94 -7.51
CA ILE A 52 -14.43 -4.27 -7.18
C ILE A 52 -15.92 -4.28 -7.51
N GLU A 53 -16.29 -5.06 -8.52
CA GLU A 53 -17.67 -5.38 -8.85
C GLU A 53 -18.06 -6.71 -8.18
N PHE A 54 -19.20 -6.73 -7.50
CA PHE A 54 -19.77 -7.97 -6.96
C PHE A 54 -20.45 -8.73 -8.09
N VAL A 55 -19.82 -9.81 -8.55
CA VAL A 55 -20.40 -10.72 -9.54
C VAL A 55 -21.21 -11.78 -8.81
N ASP A 56 -22.50 -11.50 -8.55
CA ASP A 56 -23.44 -12.58 -8.23
C ASP A 56 -23.64 -13.40 -9.51
N GLU A 57 -22.98 -14.56 -9.61
CA GLU A 57 -23.33 -15.54 -10.64
C GLU A 57 -24.76 -16.04 -10.35
N PRO A 58 -25.77 -15.78 -11.20
CA PRO A 58 -27.01 -16.53 -11.09
C PRO A 58 -26.66 -17.98 -11.43
N ALA A 59 -26.81 -18.88 -10.46
CA ALA A 59 -26.61 -20.30 -10.63
C ALA A 59 -27.38 -20.79 -11.87
N LYS A 60 -26.67 -21.01 -12.99
CA LYS A 60 -27.21 -21.64 -14.19
C LYS A 60 -27.33 -23.13 -13.96
N THR A 61 -28.25 -23.54 -13.10
CA THR A 61 -28.69 -24.93 -13.00
C THR A 61 -29.69 -25.18 -14.13
N SER A 62 -29.16 -25.41 -15.33
CA SER A 62 -29.94 -25.92 -16.46
C SER A 62 -30.08 -27.44 -16.30
N VAL A 63 -31.00 -27.89 -15.45
CA VAL A 63 -31.39 -29.31 -15.45
C VAL A 63 -32.30 -29.52 -16.66
N LYS A 64 -31.72 -30.03 -17.76
CA LYS A 64 -32.51 -30.62 -18.84
C LYS A 64 -33.01 -31.97 -18.31
N LEU A 65 -34.31 -32.06 -18.01
CA LEU A 65 -34.97 -33.35 -17.89
C LEU A 65 -35.12 -33.95 -19.30
N ASN A 66 -34.54 -35.13 -19.48
CA ASN A 66 -34.84 -36.03 -20.59
C ASN A 66 -35.98 -36.97 -20.16
#